data_AF-A0A0W8IFQ4-F1
#
_entry.id   AF-A0A0W8IFQ4-F1
#
_cell.length_a   1.000
_cell.length_b   1.000
_cell.length_c   1.000
_cell.angle_alpha   90.00
_cell.angle_beta   90.00
_cell.angle_gamma   90.00
#
_symmetry.space_group_name_H-M   'P 1'
#
loop_
_entity.id
_entity.type
_entity.pdbx_description
1 polymer ?
#
loop_
_entity_poly.entity_id
_entity_poly.type
_entity_poly.pdbx_seq_one_letter_code
_entity_poly.pdbx_strand_id
1 'polypeptide(L)'
;MIKVVLRLGPKQINDEIQLAISQMKTKGVAAGIAVALMVVGVVFLTFLVVALIVAAVAALSLIFELWAAALIVAGIFLVIALIFALIGLLKLKKTMPLLPEDAIRGFRLDLGVAREGTRFDPQSLDKADAEKRRKKEEAKRQAAEQAKKDAKTPGSGSPTPPTYSELLRRTGLRRDHLASLQDQITSGSRNIAENVKGKAENVKDRADRLSSKARGGSKPKPEKRGSADPVPPTGKTRGVAGEPVRVTSEEPEIIGVPAADQESGAHAAGEFVAARWKPLAVVAGSAAAGAVFLRELVKK
;
A
#
# COMPACT_ATOMS: atom_id res chain seq x y z
N MET A 1 -56.12 5.28 -2.39
CA MET A 1 -55.14 4.28 -2.88
C MET A 1 -53.71 4.54 -2.39
N ILE A 2 -53.08 5.70 -2.66
CA ILE A 2 -51.66 6.01 -2.35
C ILE A 2 -51.16 5.53 -0.96
N LYS A 3 -51.93 5.78 0.11
CA LYS A 3 -51.58 5.39 1.50
C LYS A 3 -51.51 3.88 1.77
N VAL A 4 -52.00 3.05 0.84
CA VAL A 4 -51.92 1.58 0.87
C VAL A 4 -50.66 1.11 0.13
N VAL A 5 -50.40 1.65 -1.07
CA VAL A 5 -49.19 1.38 -1.86
C VAL A 5 -47.92 1.67 -1.03
N LEU A 6 -47.87 2.83 -0.36
CA LEU A 6 -46.77 3.24 0.52
C LEU A 6 -46.57 2.33 1.76
N ARG A 7 -47.52 1.45 2.09
CA ARG A 7 -47.39 0.48 3.20
C ARG A 7 -47.12 -0.96 2.73
N LEU A 8 -47.41 -1.29 1.47
CA LEU A 8 -47.23 -2.64 0.93
C LEU A 8 -45.91 -2.81 0.17
N GLY A 9 -45.47 -1.79 -0.58
CA GLY A 9 -44.23 -1.82 -1.36
C GLY A 9 -43.00 -2.31 -0.56
N PRO A 10 -42.74 -1.81 0.67
CA PRO A 10 -41.61 -2.27 1.48
C PRO A 10 -41.65 -3.76 1.84
N LYS A 11 -42.84 -4.38 1.93
CA LYS A 11 -42.96 -5.82 2.18
C LYS A 11 -42.73 -6.64 0.91
N GLN A 12 -43.36 -6.28 -0.21
CA GLN A 12 -43.16 -6.98 -1.49
C GLN A 12 -41.68 -6.98 -1.92
N ILE A 13 -40.99 -5.85 -1.77
CA ILE A 13 -39.54 -5.76 -2.02
C ILE A 13 -38.76 -6.72 -1.11
N ASN A 14 -39.13 -6.81 0.16
CA ASN A 14 -38.47 -7.70 1.13
C ASN A 14 -38.74 -9.18 0.81
N ASP A 15 -39.96 -9.53 0.39
CA ASP A 15 -40.37 -10.89 0.04
C ASP A 15 -39.70 -11.36 -1.27
N GLU A 16 -39.59 -10.49 -2.29
CA GLU A 16 -38.81 -10.74 -3.50
C GLU A 16 -37.30 -10.89 -3.21
N ILE A 17 -36.75 -10.06 -2.31
CA ILE A 17 -35.36 -10.19 -1.84
C ILE A 17 -35.14 -11.53 -1.12
N GLN A 18 -36.06 -11.96 -0.24
CA GLN A 18 -35.96 -13.28 0.43
C GLN A 18 -36.07 -14.43 -0.58
N LEU A 19 -36.94 -14.32 -1.58
CA LEU A 19 -37.05 -15.30 -2.66
C LEU A 19 -35.72 -15.38 -3.44
N ALA A 20 -35.15 -14.24 -3.84
CA ALA A 20 -33.86 -14.17 -4.53
C ALA A 20 -32.71 -14.74 -3.66
N ILE A 21 -32.67 -14.40 -2.36
CA ILE A 21 -31.69 -14.95 -1.40
C ILE A 21 -31.82 -16.47 -1.30
N SER A 22 -33.03 -17.02 -1.23
CA SER A 22 -33.22 -18.48 -1.14
C SER A 22 -32.71 -19.22 -2.40
N GLN A 23 -32.93 -18.66 -3.58
CA GLN A 23 -32.42 -19.19 -4.85
C GLN A 23 -30.92 -18.99 -5.01
N MET A 24 -30.36 -17.86 -4.55
CA MET A 24 -28.92 -17.66 -4.49
C MET A 24 -28.25 -18.57 -3.46
N LYS A 25 -28.91 -18.94 -2.36
CA LYS A 25 -28.31 -19.82 -1.34
C LYS A 25 -28.12 -21.24 -1.87
N THR A 26 -29.10 -21.79 -2.60
CA THR A 26 -28.97 -23.12 -3.21
C THR A 26 -27.99 -23.13 -4.37
N LYS A 27 -28.10 -22.20 -5.33
CA LYS A 27 -27.19 -22.11 -6.49
C LYS A 27 -25.76 -21.69 -6.09
N GLY A 28 -25.65 -20.75 -5.15
CA GLY A 28 -24.39 -20.19 -4.67
C GLY A 28 -23.59 -21.11 -3.76
N VAL A 29 -24.22 -22.05 -3.03
CA VAL A 29 -23.47 -23.11 -2.33
C VAL A 29 -22.79 -24.04 -3.32
N ALA A 30 -23.48 -24.47 -4.39
CA ALA A 30 -22.86 -25.30 -5.43
C ALA A 30 -21.71 -24.57 -6.15
N ALA A 31 -21.91 -23.31 -6.52
CA ALA A 31 -20.86 -22.48 -7.11
C ALA A 31 -19.68 -22.25 -6.13
N GLY A 32 -19.97 -21.99 -4.85
CA GLY A 32 -18.95 -21.80 -3.81
C GLY A 32 -18.11 -23.05 -3.56
N ILE A 33 -18.72 -24.24 -3.58
CA ILE A 33 -18.00 -25.52 -3.50
C ILE A 33 -17.10 -25.70 -4.73
N ALA A 34 -17.59 -25.40 -5.94
CA ALA A 34 -16.78 -25.48 -7.16
C ALA A 34 -15.56 -24.52 -7.12
N VAL A 35 -15.74 -23.28 -6.65
CA VAL A 35 -14.66 -22.31 -6.47
C VAL A 35 -13.67 -22.78 -5.39
N ALA A 36 -14.16 -23.30 -4.25
CA ALA A 36 -13.30 -23.83 -3.19
C ALA A 36 -12.45 -25.02 -3.68
N LEU A 37 -13.05 -25.95 -4.43
CA LEU A 37 -12.35 -27.08 -5.04
C LEU A 37 -11.34 -26.63 -6.11
N MET A 38 -11.63 -25.58 -6.90
CA MET A 38 -10.64 -24.99 -7.79
C MET A 38 -9.46 -24.39 -7.02
N VAL A 39 -9.69 -23.64 -5.94
CA VAL A 39 -8.60 -23.06 -5.12
C VAL A 39 -7.72 -24.16 -4.53
N VAL A 40 -8.31 -25.22 -3.97
CA VAL A 40 -7.58 -26.40 -3.48
C VAL A 40 -6.80 -27.08 -4.62
N GLY A 41 -7.42 -27.26 -5.79
CA GLY A 41 -6.78 -27.83 -6.97
C GLY A 41 -5.58 -27.02 -7.45
N VAL A 42 -5.65 -25.69 -7.43
CA VAL A 42 -4.52 -24.80 -7.75
C VAL A 42 -3.39 -24.96 -6.73
N VAL A 43 -3.69 -25.10 -5.43
CA VAL A 43 -2.68 -25.34 -4.39
C VAL A 43 -1.95 -26.68 -4.64
N PHE A 44 -2.68 -27.77 -4.89
CA PHE A 44 -2.07 -29.06 -5.25
C PHE A 44 -1.28 -28.99 -6.56
N LEU A 45 -1.74 -28.21 -7.55
CA LEU A 45 -1.00 -27.99 -8.80
C LEU A 45 0.32 -27.22 -8.56
N THR A 46 0.34 -26.23 -7.66
CA THR A 46 1.60 -25.55 -7.31
C THR A 46 2.59 -26.49 -6.60
N PHE A 47 2.13 -27.36 -5.70
CA PHE A 47 3.00 -28.38 -5.10
C PHE A 47 3.49 -29.41 -6.12
N LEU A 48 2.66 -29.82 -7.08
CA LEU A 48 3.08 -30.68 -8.20
C LEU A 48 4.17 -30.02 -9.05
N VAL A 49 4.04 -28.74 -9.38
CA VAL A 49 5.09 -28.00 -10.13
C VAL A 49 6.40 -27.93 -9.33
N VAL A 50 6.36 -27.69 -8.02
CA VAL A 50 7.57 -27.73 -7.17
C VAL A 50 8.19 -29.12 -7.14
N ALA A 51 7.39 -30.17 -6.99
CA ALA A 51 7.87 -31.56 -7.02
C ALA A 51 8.50 -31.93 -8.37
N LEU A 52 7.92 -31.49 -9.49
CA LEU A 52 8.46 -31.67 -10.83
C LEU A 52 9.77 -30.91 -11.05
N ILE A 53 9.93 -29.71 -10.48
CA ILE A 53 11.20 -28.97 -10.50
C ILE A 53 12.29 -29.74 -9.75
N VAL A 54 12.00 -30.22 -8.53
CA VAL A 54 12.94 -31.02 -7.74
C VAL A 54 13.29 -32.33 -8.47
N ALA A 55 12.31 -33.02 -9.04
CA ALA A 55 12.53 -34.24 -9.82
C ALA A 55 13.37 -33.99 -11.09
N ALA A 56 13.17 -32.86 -11.79
CA ALA A 56 13.97 -32.49 -12.95
C ALA A 56 15.43 -32.18 -12.58
N VAL A 57 15.67 -31.47 -11.47
CA VAL A 57 17.02 -31.23 -10.95
C VAL A 57 17.69 -32.55 -10.53
N ALA A 58 16.97 -33.43 -9.84
CA ALA A 58 17.47 -34.75 -9.47
C ALA A 58 17.81 -35.61 -10.70
N ALA A 59 16.96 -35.63 -11.72
CA ALA A 59 17.21 -36.35 -12.96
C ALA A 59 18.43 -35.82 -13.73
N LEU A 60 18.61 -34.49 -13.81
CA LEU A 60 19.83 -33.91 -14.40
C LEU A 60 21.08 -34.17 -13.55
N SER A 61 20.93 -34.33 -12.22
CA SER A 61 22.06 -34.62 -11.33
C SER A 61 22.66 -36.03 -11.50
N LEU A 62 22.04 -36.88 -12.31
CA LEU A 62 22.62 -38.15 -12.77
C LEU A 62 23.70 -37.98 -13.85
N ILE A 63 23.84 -36.79 -14.43
CA ILE A 63 24.76 -36.47 -15.54
C ILE A 63 25.65 -35.26 -15.20
N PHE A 64 25.11 -34.28 -14.45
CA PHE A 64 25.80 -33.05 -14.05
C PHE A 64 25.90 -32.95 -12.53
N GLU A 65 26.83 -32.14 -12.01
CA GLU A 65 26.82 -31.79 -10.59
C GLU A 65 25.54 -31.04 -10.19
N LEU A 66 25.08 -31.24 -8.95
CA LEU A 66 23.78 -30.77 -8.47
C LEU A 66 23.56 -29.25 -8.65
N TRP A 67 24.61 -28.44 -8.48
CA TRP A 67 24.54 -26.98 -8.67
C TRP A 67 24.34 -26.61 -10.14
N ALA A 68 24.99 -27.32 -11.07
CA ALA A 68 24.85 -27.10 -12.51
C ALA A 68 23.47 -27.57 -13.00
N ALA A 69 23.00 -28.72 -12.53
CA ALA A 69 21.65 -29.21 -12.79
C ALA A 69 20.58 -28.19 -12.34
N ALA A 70 20.72 -27.63 -11.14
CA ALA A 70 19.82 -26.60 -10.62
C ALA A 70 19.82 -25.31 -11.47
N LEU A 71 21.00 -24.84 -11.90
CA LEU A 71 21.11 -23.65 -12.77
C LEU A 71 20.52 -23.87 -14.17
N ILE A 72 20.68 -25.07 -14.75
CA ILE A 72 20.09 -25.41 -16.06
C ILE A 72 18.56 -25.38 -15.98
N VAL A 73 17.96 -26.04 -14.97
CA VAL A 73 16.50 -26.03 -14.77
C VAL A 73 16.00 -24.61 -14.49
N ALA A 74 16.67 -23.84 -13.62
CA ALA A 74 16.31 -22.45 -13.36
C ALA A 74 16.38 -21.57 -14.62
N GLY A 75 17.38 -21.78 -15.49
CA GLY A 75 17.51 -21.09 -16.77
C GLY A 75 16.33 -21.36 -17.73
N ILE A 76 15.89 -22.62 -17.83
CA ILE A 76 14.71 -23.00 -18.62
C ILE A 76 13.45 -22.30 -18.10
N PHE A 77 13.22 -22.32 -16.79
CA PHE A 77 12.09 -21.61 -16.16
C PHE A 77 12.17 -20.09 -16.33
N LEU A 78 13.37 -19.50 -16.32
CA LEU A 78 13.57 -18.07 -16.58
C LEU A 78 13.20 -17.68 -18.01
N VAL A 79 13.56 -18.49 -19.02
CA VAL A 79 13.16 -18.27 -20.42
C VAL A 79 11.64 -18.36 -20.58
N ILE A 80 11.01 -19.36 -19.97
CA ILE A 80 9.54 -19.51 -19.97
C ILE A 80 8.88 -18.30 -19.30
N ALA A 81 9.34 -17.90 -18.12
CA ALA A 81 8.83 -16.74 -17.40
C ALA A 81 8.99 -15.44 -18.19
N LEU A 82 10.11 -15.26 -18.91
CA LEU A 82 10.33 -14.11 -19.79
C LEU A 82 9.34 -14.10 -20.96
N ILE A 83 9.06 -15.24 -21.60
CA ILE A 83 8.06 -15.35 -22.66
C ILE A 83 6.66 -14.98 -22.14
N PHE A 84 6.25 -15.53 -20.98
CA PHE A 84 4.97 -15.18 -20.36
C PHE A 84 4.90 -13.70 -19.95
N ALA A 85 5.99 -13.11 -19.44
CA ALA A 85 6.08 -11.70 -19.12
C ALA A 85 5.96 -10.81 -20.37
N LEU A 86 6.62 -11.17 -21.47
CA LEU A 86 6.49 -10.47 -22.76
C LEU A 86 5.07 -10.56 -23.32
N ILE A 87 4.44 -11.74 -23.32
CA ILE A 87 3.05 -11.93 -23.74
C ILE A 87 2.10 -11.13 -22.83
N GLY A 88 2.34 -11.13 -21.53
CA GLY A 88 1.62 -10.34 -20.54
C GLY A 88 1.71 -8.84 -20.82
N LEU A 89 2.92 -8.32 -21.02
CA LEU A 89 3.17 -6.91 -21.38
C LEU A 89 2.56 -6.53 -22.75
N LEU A 90 2.61 -7.42 -23.75
CA LEU A 90 2.01 -7.19 -25.06
C LEU A 90 0.47 -7.17 -24.98
N LYS A 91 -0.15 -8.05 -24.19
CA LYS A 91 -1.59 -8.00 -23.90
C LYS A 91 -1.94 -6.75 -23.10
N LEU A 92 -1.20 -6.43 -22.04
CA LEU A 92 -1.43 -5.26 -21.18
C LEU A 92 -1.36 -3.94 -21.98
N LYS A 93 -0.36 -3.82 -22.88
CA LYS A 93 -0.22 -2.67 -23.80
C LYS A 93 -1.35 -2.61 -24.84
N LYS A 94 -1.91 -3.74 -25.27
CA LYS A 94 -3.11 -3.78 -26.14
C LYS A 94 -4.40 -3.45 -25.38
N THR A 95 -4.47 -3.71 -24.07
CA THR A 95 -5.61 -3.31 -23.21
C THR A 95 -5.50 -1.88 -22.68
N MET A 96 -4.39 -1.18 -22.89
CA MET A 96 -4.33 0.28 -22.68
C MET A 96 -5.05 0.96 -23.86
N PRO A 97 -6.25 1.53 -23.66
CA PRO A 97 -6.55 2.51 -22.60
C PRO A 97 -7.18 1.94 -21.32
N LEU A 98 -6.34 1.68 -20.30
CA LEU A 98 -6.76 1.37 -18.93
C LEU A 98 -7.11 2.63 -18.12
N LEU A 99 -6.96 3.79 -18.74
CA LEU A 99 -7.63 5.02 -18.33
C LEU A 99 -8.93 5.09 -19.15
N PRO A 100 -10.09 4.66 -18.62
CA PRO A 100 -11.37 4.94 -19.23
C PRO A 100 -11.57 6.47 -19.26
N GLU A 101 -11.35 7.08 -20.44
CA GLU A 101 -11.33 8.53 -20.59
C GLU A 101 -12.65 9.15 -20.11
N ASP A 102 -13.78 8.49 -20.38
CA ASP A 102 -15.12 8.90 -19.94
C ASP A 102 -15.33 8.86 -18.41
N ALA A 103 -14.80 7.85 -17.72
CA ALA A 103 -14.96 7.76 -16.26
C ALA A 103 -14.06 8.77 -15.52
N ILE A 104 -12.86 9.05 -16.07
CA ILE A 104 -11.98 10.11 -15.55
C ILE A 104 -12.54 11.50 -15.89
N ARG A 105 -13.20 11.65 -17.05
CA ARG A 105 -13.95 12.87 -17.43
C ARG A 105 -15.15 13.08 -16.52
N GLY A 106 -15.91 12.03 -16.21
CA GLY A 106 -17.00 12.05 -15.21
C GLY A 106 -16.50 12.47 -13.84
N PHE A 107 -15.46 11.84 -13.30
CA PHE A 107 -14.90 12.21 -11.99
C PHE A 107 -14.35 13.66 -11.96
N ARG A 108 -13.80 14.15 -13.07
CA ARG A 108 -13.39 15.57 -13.21
C ARG A 108 -14.59 16.52 -13.32
N LEU A 109 -15.68 16.10 -13.95
CA LEU A 109 -16.94 16.83 -14.02
C LEU A 109 -17.55 16.95 -12.62
N ASP A 110 -17.66 15.84 -11.89
CA ASP A 110 -18.22 15.77 -10.53
C ASP A 110 -17.41 16.65 -9.56
N LEU A 111 -16.07 16.60 -9.62
CA LEU A 111 -15.20 17.48 -8.83
C LEU A 111 -15.31 18.95 -9.24
N GLY A 112 -15.49 19.25 -10.54
CA GLY A 112 -15.72 20.61 -11.03
C GLY A 112 -17.03 21.19 -10.50
N VAL A 113 -18.12 20.45 -10.64
CA VAL A 113 -19.45 20.82 -10.12
C VAL A 113 -19.45 20.89 -8.58
N ALA A 114 -18.74 20.01 -7.88
CA ALA A 114 -18.63 20.07 -6.42
C ALA A 114 -17.83 21.29 -5.91
N ARG A 115 -16.82 21.73 -6.67
CA ARG A 115 -15.96 22.87 -6.31
C ARG A 115 -16.56 24.22 -6.72
N GLU A 116 -17.24 24.26 -7.86
CA GLU A 116 -17.65 25.51 -8.51
C GLU A 116 -19.16 25.65 -8.64
N GLY A 117 -19.93 24.57 -8.54
CA GLY A 117 -21.40 24.60 -8.61
C GLY A 117 -21.90 24.94 -10.02
N THR A 118 -23.07 25.58 -10.09
CA THR A 118 -23.78 25.90 -11.34
C THR A 118 -23.02 26.84 -12.30
N ARG A 119 -21.91 27.45 -11.88
CA ARG A 119 -21.01 28.24 -12.75
C ARG A 119 -19.95 27.40 -13.48
N PHE A 120 -19.89 26.09 -13.25
CA PHE A 120 -18.92 25.20 -13.90
C PHE A 120 -19.33 24.91 -15.35
N ASP A 121 -18.57 25.39 -16.35
CA ASP A 121 -18.77 25.03 -17.77
C ASP A 121 -18.20 23.62 -18.05
N PRO A 122 -19.03 22.60 -18.35
CA PRO A 122 -18.54 21.27 -18.72
C PRO A 122 -17.66 21.29 -19.99
N GLN A 123 -17.91 22.22 -20.92
CA GLN A 123 -17.12 22.32 -22.15
C GLN A 123 -15.70 22.84 -21.90
N SER A 124 -15.42 23.44 -20.74
CA SER A 124 -14.06 23.90 -20.38
C SER A 124 -13.07 22.74 -20.29
N LEU A 125 -13.52 21.56 -19.81
CA LEU A 125 -12.72 20.34 -19.76
C LEU A 125 -12.37 19.84 -21.16
N ASP A 126 -13.37 19.79 -22.05
CA ASP A 126 -13.19 19.30 -23.42
C ASP A 126 -12.29 20.24 -24.24
N LYS A 127 -12.41 21.56 -24.06
CA LYS A 127 -11.51 22.57 -24.65
C LYS A 127 -10.08 22.39 -24.16
N ALA A 128 -9.86 22.24 -22.85
CA ALA A 128 -8.53 22.06 -22.26
C ALA A 128 -7.86 20.74 -22.66
N ASP A 129 -8.61 19.65 -22.71
CA ASP A 129 -8.09 18.34 -23.14
C ASP A 129 -7.84 18.31 -24.66
N ALA A 130 -8.66 18.99 -25.47
CA ALA A 130 -8.40 19.18 -26.90
C ALA A 130 -7.14 20.01 -27.17
N GLU A 131 -6.93 21.12 -26.44
CA GLU A 131 -5.67 21.88 -26.47
C GLU A 131 -4.48 21.00 -26.09
N LYS A 132 -4.61 20.17 -25.06
CA LYS A 132 -3.55 19.27 -24.60
C LYS A 132 -3.22 18.19 -25.64
N ARG A 133 -4.22 17.70 -26.39
CA ARG A 133 -4.01 16.81 -27.55
C ARG A 133 -3.30 17.55 -28.69
N ARG A 134 -3.75 18.75 -29.06
CA ARG A 134 -3.11 19.61 -30.08
C ARG A 134 -1.65 19.92 -29.76
N LYS A 135 -1.36 20.45 -28.56
CA LYS A 135 0.00 20.75 -28.08
C LYS A 135 0.91 19.50 -28.07
N LYS A 136 0.36 18.32 -27.77
CA LYS A 136 1.09 17.03 -27.83
C LYS A 136 1.34 16.55 -29.27
N GLU A 137 0.44 16.82 -30.20
CA GLU A 137 0.65 16.57 -31.63
C GLU A 137 1.62 17.57 -32.25
N GLU A 138 1.50 18.85 -31.95
CA GLU A 138 2.41 19.92 -32.37
C GLU A 138 3.83 19.63 -31.88
N ALA A 139 4.01 19.32 -30.59
CA ALA A 139 5.30 18.91 -30.04
C ALA A 139 5.85 17.62 -30.71
N LYS A 140 5.00 16.65 -31.06
CA LYS A 140 5.41 15.47 -31.83
C LYS A 140 5.80 15.81 -33.26
N ARG A 141 5.07 16.70 -33.94
CA ARG A 141 5.36 17.17 -35.31
C ARG A 141 6.66 17.96 -35.33
N GLN A 142 6.84 18.89 -34.39
CA GLN A 142 8.07 19.66 -34.19
C GLN A 142 9.25 18.74 -33.87
N ALA A 143 9.13 17.79 -32.94
CA ALA A 143 10.20 16.84 -32.64
C ALA A 143 10.55 15.92 -33.85
N ALA A 144 9.55 15.49 -34.62
CA ALA A 144 9.75 14.69 -35.83
C ALA A 144 10.30 15.52 -37.01
N GLU A 145 10.00 16.81 -37.08
CA GLU A 145 10.54 17.74 -38.07
C GLU A 145 11.97 18.17 -37.71
N GLN A 146 12.24 18.40 -36.42
CA GLN A 146 13.58 18.64 -35.89
C GLN A 146 14.48 17.42 -36.14
N ALA A 147 14.06 16.22 -35.74
CA ALA A 147 14.80 14.99 -36.05
C ALA A 147 15.00 14.76 -37.56
N LYS A 148 14.11 15.26 -38.42
CA LYS A 148 14.29 15.26 -39.89
C LYS A 148 15.24 16.35 -40.40
N LYS A 149 15.33 17.51 -39.74
CA LYS A 149 16.31 18.57 -40.06
C LYS A 149 17.70 18.14 -39.60
N ASP A 150 17.81 17.63 -38.38
CA ASP A 150 19.03 17.05 -37.81
C ASP A 150 19.57 15.91 -38.70
N ALA A 151 18.68 15.09 -39.28
CA ALA A 151 19.05 14.01 -40.22
C ALA A 151 19.21 14.44 -41.69
N LYS A 152 18.94 15.71 -42.07
CA LYS A 152 18.98 16.18 -43.46
C LYS A 152 19.95 17.36 -43.70
N THR A 153 20.80 17.68 -42.71
CA THR A 153 21.95 18.57 -42.88
C THR A 153 23.20 17.74 -43.21
N PRO A 154 23.68 17.68 -44.48
CA PRO A 154 24.92 17.00 -44.81
C PRO A 154 26.09 17.95 -44.52
N GLY A 155 26.48 18.05 -43.25
CA GLY A 155 27.53 18.98 -42.81
C GLY A 155 27.78 19.10 -41.30
N SER A 156 26.86 18.63 -40.45
CA SER A 156 27.09 18.51 -39.01
C SER A 156 27.09 17.04 -38.59
N GLY A 157 28.25 16.52 -38.18
CA GLY A 157 28.35 15.20 -37.57
C GLY A 157 27.77 15.17 -36.14
N SER A 158 28.11 14.12 -35.40
CA SER A 158 27.89 14.01 -33.95
C SER A 158 28.14 15.33 -33.24
N PRO A 159 27.30 15.75 -32.27
CA PRO A 159 27.34 17.09 -31.68
C PRO A 159 28.77 17.44 -31.26
N THR A 160 29.35 18.42 -31.96
CA THR A 160 30.76 18.77 -31.78
C THR A 160 31.00 19.11 -30.31
N PRO A 161 32.09 18.61 -29.70
CA PRO A 161 32.34 18.85 -28.28
C PRO A 161 32.40 20.37 -28.07
N PRO A 162 31.49 20.95 -27.26
CA PRO A 162 31.25 22.39 -27.25
C PRO A 162 32.55 23.12 -26.92
N THR A 163 32.85 24.14 -27.72
CA THR A 163 34.16 24.80 -27.72
C THR A 163 34.48 25.30 -26.32
N TYR A 164 35.75 25.29 -25.91
CA TYR A 164 36.15 25.72 -24.55
C TYR A 164 35.58 27.10 -24.18
N SER A 165 35.53 28.03 -25.12
CA SER A 165 34.89 29.35 -24.99
C SER A 165 33.36 29.30 -24.80
N GLU A 166 32.66 28.37 -25.45
CA GLU A 166 31.22 28.11 -25.24
C GLU A 166 30.96 27.43 -23.88
N LEU A 167 31.84 26.54 -23.43
CA LEU A 167 31.78 25.95 -22.10
C LEU A 167 31.97 27.01 -21.01
N LEU A 168 32.86 27.99 -21.21
CA LEU A 168 32.96 29.15 -20.32
C LEU A 168 31.66 29.98 -20.36
N ARG A 169 31.12 30.33 -21.54
CA ARG A 169 29.85 31.09 -21.66
C ARG A 169 28.68 30.37 -20.99
N ARG A 170 28.51 29.06 -21.20
CA ARG A 170 27.50 28.22 -20.52
C ARG A 170 27.77 28.06 -19.02
N THR A 171 28.96 28.38 -18.53
CA THR A 171 29.27 28.36 -17.09
C THR A 171 29.04 29.72 -16.43
N GLY A 172 29.24 30.83 -17.15
CA GLY A 172 28.75 32.16 -16.77
C GLY A 172 27.22 32.15 -16.62
N LEU A 173 26.49 31.84 -17.70
CA LEU A 173 25.02 31.81 -17.70
C LEU A 173 24.42 30.90 -16.62
N ARG A 174 25.09 29.80 -16.25
CA ARG A 174 24.68 28.95 -15.12
C ARG A 174 24.90 29.60 -13.75
N ARG A 175 25.99 30.36 -13.56
CA ARG A 175 26.23 31.14 -12.33
C ARG A 175 25.20 32.26 -12.21
N ASP A 176 24.92 32.97 -13.29
CA ASP A 176 23.94 34.06 -13.32
C ASP A 176 22.52 33.55 -12.98
N HIS A 177 22.14 32.39 -13.54
CA HIS A 177 20.87 31.72 -13.23
C HIS A 177 20.82 31.11 -11.81
N LEU A 178 21.96 30.69 -11.24
CA LEU A 178 22.01 30.25 -9.85
C LEU A 178 21.93 31.43 -8.87
N ALA A 179 22.55 32.57 -9.20
CA ALA A 179 22.45 33.80 -8.43
C ALA A 179 21.01 34.34 -8.41
N SER A 180 20.32 34.37 -9.55
CA SER A 180 18.91 34.81 -9.58
C SER A 180 17.96 33.85 -8.86
N LEU A 181 18.25 32.54 -8.81
CA LEU A 181 17.51 31.59 -7.96
C LEU A 181 17.80 31.81 -6.46
N GLN A 182 19.07 32.05 -6.10
CA GLN A 182 19.45 32.33 -4.72
C GLN A 182 18.82 33.64 -4.21
N ASP A 183 18.76 34.67 -5.04
CA ASP A 183 18.10 35.93 -4.70
C ASP A 183 16.57 35.78 -4.57
N GLN A 184 15.92 35.02 -5.46
CA GLN A 184 14.50 34.65 -5.31
C GLN A 184 14.21 33.88 -4.01
N ILE A 185 15.09 32.96 -3.60
CA ILE A 185 14.97 32.23 -2.33
C ILE A 185 15.21 33.16 -1.12
N THR A 186 16.16 34.09 -1.22
CA THR A 186 16.53 35.01 -0.14
C THR A 186 15.47 36.10 0.07
N SER A 187 14.97 36.69 -1.02
CA SER A 187 13.85 37.64 -0.99
C SER A 187 12.55 36.95 -0.58
N GLY A 188 12.24 35.78 -1.15
CA GLY A 188 11.06 34.99 -0.80
C GLY A 188 11.03 34.60 0.69
N SER A 189 12.14 34.12 1.24
CA SER A 189 12.24 33.77 2.67
C SER A 189 12.17 34.99 3.60
N ARG A 190 12.74 36.15 3.22
CA ARG A 190 12.57 37.41 3.95
C ARG A 190 11.10 37.86 3.96
N ASN A 191 10.45 37.87 2.80
CA ASN A 191 9.03 38.20 2.66
C ASN A 191 8.13 37.27 3.50
N ILE A 192 8.45 35.97 3.54
CA ILE A 192 7.74 35.01 4.40
C ILE A 192 7.97 35.31 5.88
N ALA A 193 9.21 35.59 6.30
CA ALA A 193 9.55 35.89 7.69
C ALA A 193 8.85 37.17 8.19
N GLU A 194 8.80 38.22 7.38
CA GLU A 194 8.10 39.47 7.71
C GLU A 194 6.58 39.26 7.81
N ASN A 195 5.97 38.54 6.86
CA ASN A 195 4.55 38.19 6.92
C ASN A 195 4.21 37.32 8.14
N VAL A 196 5.07 36.35 8.50
CA VAL A 196 4.88 35.51 9.70
C VAL A 196 5.02 36.33 10.97
N LYS A 197 6.03 37.22 11.05
CA LYS A 197 6.24 38.09 12.21
C LYS A 197 5.06 39.04 12.43
N GLY A 198 4.67 39.81 11.42
CA GLY A 198 3.54 40.74 11.51
C GLY A 198 2.21 40.04 11.83
N LYS A 199 2.02 38.80 11.34
CA LYS A 199 0.85 37.99 11.68
C LYS A 199 0.90 37.43 13.12
N ALA A 200 2.08 37.04 13.61
CA ALA A 200 2.26 36.62 15.00
C ALA A 200 2.05 37.78 15.99
N GLU A 201 2.53 38.98 15.67
CA GLU A 201 2.31 40.19 16.45
C GLU A 201 0.81 40.53 16.51
N ASN A 202 0.10 40.52 15.37
CA ASN A 202 -1.36 40.72 15.34
C ASN A 202 -2.16 39.64 16.12
N VAL A 203 -1.67 38.39 16.16
CA VAL A 203 -2.29 37.32 16.97
C VAL A 203 -2.03 37.54 18.46
N LYS A 204 -0.83 37.96 18.84
CA LYS A 204 -0.48 38.29 20.23
C LYS A 204 -1.29 39.48 20.73
N ASP A 205 -1.38 40.55 19.95
CA ASP A 205 -2.23 41.72 20.22
C ASP A 205 -3.70 41.36 20.45
N ARG A 206 -4.23 40.37 19.70
CA ARG A 206 -5.58 39.84 19.92
C ARG A 206 -5.67 39.01 21.20
N ALA A 207 -4.68 38.17 21.49
CA ALA A 207 -4.63 37.37 22.71
C ALA A 207 -4.55 38.25 23.97
N ASP A 208 -3.74 39.30 23.97
CA ASP A 208 -3.57 40.22 25.11
C ASP A 208 -4.83 41.10 25.31
N ARG A 209 -5.52 41.51 24.23
CA ARG A 209 -6.85 42.16 24.31
C ARG A 209 -7.94 41.23 24.85
N LEU A 210 -7.90 39.93 24.51
CA LEU A 210 -8.83 38.92 25.05
C LEU A 210 -8.52 38.59 26.52
N SER A 211 -7.24 38.46 26.88
CA SER A 211 -6.75 38.22 28.24
C SER A 211 -7.13 39.36 29.20
N SER A 212 -6.90 40.60 28.79
CA SER A 212 -7.31 41.79 29.56
C SER A 212 -8.84 41.89 29.70
N LYS A 213 -9.61 41.53 28.67
CA LYS A 213 -11.08 41.47 28.76
C LYS A 213 -11.57 40.37 29.71
N ALA A 214 -10.94 39.19 29.70
CA ALA A 214 -11.27 38.07 30.58
C ALA A 214 -10.91 38.34 32.05
N ARG A 215 -9.82 39.06 32.32
CA ARG A 215 -9.44 39.49 33.68
C ARG A 215 -10.42 40.47 34.35
N GLY A 216 -11.38 41.03 33.60
CA GLY A 216 -12.46 41.86 34.14
C GLY A 216 -13.69 41.09 34.65
N GLY A 217 -13.73 39.76 34.60
CA GLY A 217 -14.88 38.95 35.00
C GLY A 217 -14.83 38.45 36.46
N SER A 218 -15.83 38.82 37.27
CA SER A 218 -15.97 38.41 38.68
C SER A 218 -16.33 36.93 38.86
N LYS A 219 -15.87 36.32 39.97
CA LYS A 219 -16.11 34.90 40.32
C LYS A 219 -17.32 34.69 41.24
N PRO A 220 -18.05 33.56 41.12
CA PRO A 220 -18.83 32.94 42.19
C PRO A 220 -18.07 31.76 42.88
N LYS A 221 -18.73 31.09 43.85
CA LYS A 221 -18.16 30.20 44.89
C LYS A 221 -18.89 28.83 44.95
N PRO A 222 -18.23 27.71 45.29
CA PRO A 222 -18.86 26.37 45.36
C PRO A 222 -19.40 25.99 46.76
N GLU A 223 -20.25 24.94 46.81
CA GLU A 223 -20.93 24.40 48.01
C GLU A 223 -20.96 22.84 48.03
N LYS A 224 -21.35 22.20 49.16
CA LYS A 224 -21.20 20.74 49.45
C LYS A 224 -22.51 20.01 49.81
N ARG A 225 -22.60 18.71 49.48
CA ARG A 225 -23.34 17.58 50.16
C ARG A 225 -23.04 16.25 49.42
N GLY A 226 -23.09 15.03 49.97
CA GLY A 226 -23.13 14.56 51.38
C GLY A 226 -23.86 13.21 51.59
N SER A 227 -23.25 12.20 52.27
CA SER A 227 -23.80 10.86 52.70
C SER A 227 -24.25 9.90 51.55
N ALA A 228 -24.41 8.56 51.63
CA ALA A 228 -24.36 7.46 52.65
C ALA A 228 -24.38 6.07 51.88
N ASP A 229 -24.26 4.81 52.36
CA ASP A 229 -23.78 4.09 53.59
C ASP A 229 -23.63 2.54 53.29
N PRO A 230 -23.16 1.63 54.21
CA PRO A 230 -22.48 0.35 53.85
C PRO A 230 -23.17 -1.02 54.20
N VAL A 231 -22.52 -2.16 53.84
CA VAL A 231 -22.92 -3.60 54.04
C VAL A 231 -21.68 -4.49 54.39
N PRO A 232 -21.77 -5.63 55.14
CA PRO A 232 -20.66 -6.20 55.95
C PRO A 232 -20.01 -7.56 55.50
N PRO A 233 -18.98 -8.09 56.22
CA PRO A 233 -18.20 -9.29 55.82
C PRO A 233 -18.19 -10.51 56.79
N THR A 234 -18.09 -11.73 56.24
CA THR A 234 -17.62 -13.01 56.88
C THR A 234 -17.19 -14.00 55.77
N GLY A 235 -16.38 -15.05 55.96
CA GLY A 235 -15.80 -15.66 57.17
C GLY A 235 -14.60 -16.59 56.84
N LYS A 236 -14.22 -17.51 57.75
CA LYS A 236 -12.90 -18.20 57.76
C LYS A 236 -12.96 -19.64 58.31
N THR A 237 -12.33 -20.60 57.63
CA THR A 237 -12.03 -21.97 58.13
C THR A 237 -10.59 -22.40 57.78
N ARG A 238 -10.06 -23.48 58.39
CA ARG A 238 -8.61 -23.76 58.50
C ARG A 238 -8.29 -25.26 58.76
N GLY A 239 -7.20 -25.77 58.19
CA GLY A 239 -6.59 -27.09 58.50
C GLY A 239 -7.12 -28.24 57.61
N VAL A 240 -6.53 -29.45 57.56
CA VAL A 240 -5.34 -30.09 58.19
C VAL A 240 -4.88 -31.18 57.17
N ALA A 241 -3.68 -31.21 56.59
CA ALA A 241 -2.33 -31.63 57.05
C ALA A 241 -2.11 -33.15 57.34
N GLY A 242 -1.08 -33.74 56.71
CA GLY A 242 -0.52 -35.10 56.93
C GLY A 242 -1.05 -36.21 56.01
N GLU A 243 -0.30 -37.28 55.64
CA GLU A 243 1.17 -37.52 55.62
C GLU A 243 1.48 -38.71 54.64
N PRO A 244 2.74 -39.20 54.44
CA PRO A 244 3.16 -39.82 53.17
C PRO A 244 3.15 -41.36 53.11
N VAL A 245 3.31 -41.89 51.88
CA VAL A 245 3.74 -43.29 51.60
C VAL A 245 4.91 -43.28 50.62
N ARG A 246 5.89 -44.17 50.83
CA ARG A 246 7.11 -44.32 50.03
C ARG A 246 7.37 -45.81 49.82
N VAL A 247 7.58 -46.24 48.57
CA VAL A 247 8.04 -47.58 48.20
C VAL A 247 9.16 -47.43 47.17
N THR A 248 10.12 -48.35 47.18
CA THR A 248 11.38 -48.29 46.43
C THR A 248 11.51 -49.46 45.45
N SER A 249 12.62 -49.46 44.69
CA SER A 249 13.11 -50.57 43.85
C SER A 249 12.37 -50.69 42.50
N GLU A 250 13.01 -50.95 41.35
CA GLU A 250 14.43 -51.28 41.05
C GLU A 250 15.00 -50.41 39.92
N GLU A 251 16.32 -50.51 39.68
CA GLU A 251 17.07 -49.89 38.57
C GLU A 251 17.28 -50.91 37.43
N PRO A 252 17.74 -50.52 36.22
CA PRO A 252 19.20 -50.43 36.00
C PRO A 252 19.70 -49.36 35.01
N GLU A 253 20.74 -48.64 35.44
CA GLU A 253 21.97 -48.27 34.71
C GLU A 253 21.95 -48.22 33.16
N ILE A 254 22.02 -47.00 32.60
CA ILE A 254 22.58 -46.75 31.26
C ILE A 254 23.65 -45.65 31.34
N ILE A 255 24.82 -46.02 30.84
CA ILE A 255 26.11 -45.31 30.91
C ILE A 255 26.07 -43.87 30.35
N GLY A 256 26.39 -42.90 31.21
CA GLY A 256 27.37 -41.83 30.97
C GLY A 256 27.16 -40.83 29.81
N VAL A 257 26.57 -39.66 30.12
CA VAL A 257 26.75 -38.41 29.36
C VAL A 257 27.02 -37.26 30.37
N PRO A 258 28.02 -36.38 30.17
CA PRO A 258 28.30 -35.28 31.08
C PRO A 258 27.18 -34.22 31.08
N ALA A 259 26.94 -33.61 32.24
CA ALA A 259 25.89 -32.61 32.41
C ALA A 259 26.19 -31.31 31.62
N ALA A 260 25.22 -30.87 30.82
CA ALA A 260 25.20 -29.54 30.22
C ALA A 260 24.26 -28.62 31.01
N ASP A 261 24.70 -27.39 31.26
CA ASP A 261 24.04 -26.37 32.07
C ASP A 261 22.81 -25.75 31.35
N GLN A 262 21.64 -26.37 31.57
CA GLN A 262 20.45 -26.09 30.77
C GLN A 262 19.79 -24.70 31.01
N GLU A 263 20.19 -23.94 32.02
CA GLU A 263 19.61 -22.61 32.32
C GLU A 263 20.17 -21.47 31.45
N SER A 264 21.41 -21.59 30.93
CA SER A 264 22.06 -20.53 30.16
C SER A 264 21.49 -20.38 28.73
N GLY A 265 21.20 -21.52 28.08
CA GLY A 265 20.85 -21.56 26.65
C GLY A 265 19.53 -20.86 26.27
N ALA A 266 18.54 -20.82 27.18
CA ALA A 266 17.22 -20.27 26.88
C ALA A 266 17.24 -18.75 26.62
N HIS A 267 17.99 -18.00 27.43
CA HIS A 267 18.14 -16.55 27.27
C HIS A 267 18.98 -16.22 26.03
N ALA A 268 20.09 -16.93 25.83
CA ALA A 268 20.96 -16.76 24.66
C ALA A 268 20.21 -17.02 23.34
N ALA A 269 19.39 -18.08 23.26
CA ALA A 269 18.60 -18.40 22.08
C ALA A 269 17.56 -17.31 21.74
N GLY A 270 16.86 -16.79 22.76
CA GLY A 270 15.89 -15.70 22.58
C GLY A 270 16.54 -14.43 22.02
N GLU A 271 17.71 -14.05 22.54
CA GLU A 271 18.44 -12.87 22.06
C GLU A 271 19.03 -13.07 20.66
N PHE A 272 19.56 -14.26 20.34
CA PHE A 272 20.07 -14.56 19.00
C PHE A 272 18.99 -14.47 17.92
N VAL A 273 17.77 -14.96 18.21
CA VAL A 273 16.61 -14.83 17.32
C VAL A 273 16.18 -13.37 17.20
N ALA A 274 16.07 -12.63 18.31
CA ALA A 274 15.74 -11.21 18.28
C ALA A 274 16.76 -10.35 17.50
N ALA A 275 18.05 -10.72 17.53
CA ALA A 275 19.11 -10.05 16.79
C ALA A 275 19.07 -10.37 15.27
N ARG A 276 18.72 -11.60 14.87
CA ARG A 276 18.73 -12.01 13.46
C ARG A 276 17.55 -11.49 12.63
N TRP A 277 16.40 -11.19 13.24
CA TRP A 277 15.16 -10.90 12.51
C TRP A 277 14.87 -9.41 12.28
N LYS A 278 15.58 -8.50 12.97
CA LYS A 278 15.46 -7.03 12.76
C LYS A 278 15.60 -6.54 11.30
N PRO A 279 16.46 -7.10 10.42
CA PRO A 279 16.55 -6.64 9.02
C PRO A 279 15.49 -7.23 8.07
N LEU A 280 14.66 -8.20 8.48
CA LEU A 280 13.73 -8.91 7.58
C LEU A 280 12.28 -8.37 7.57
N ALA A 281 11.99 -7.32 8.34
CA ALA A 281 10.67 -6.68 8.39
C ALA A 281 10.14 -6.12 7.04
N VAL A 282 10.99 -6.07 6.00
CA VAL A 282 10.67 -5.54 4.66
C VAL A 282 9.80 -6.49 3.82
N VAL A 283 9.73 -7.79 4.15
CA VAL A 283 9.04 -8.80 3.30
C VAL A 283 7.55 -9.01 3.67
N ALA A 284 7.00 -8.21 4.58
CA ALA A 284 5.57 -8.27 4.96
C ALA A 284 4.57 -7.84 3.86
N GLY A 285 5.04 -7.39 2.68
CA GLY A 285 4.18 -6.85 1.62
C GLY A 285 3.43 -7.88 0.75
N SER A 286 3.87 -9.13 0.68
CA SER A 286 3.42 -10.06 -0.37
C SER A 286 2.03 -10.72 -0.13
N ALA A 287 1.53 -10.73 1.11
CA ALA A 287 0.25 -11.36 1.45
C ALA A 287 -0.97 -10.63 0.85
N ALA A 288 -0.90 -9.29 0.74
CA ALA A 288 -2.04 -8.48 0.29
C ALA A 288 -2.37 -8.69 -1.20
N ALA A 289 -1.35 -8.94 -2.04
CA ALA A 289 -1.53 -9.13 -3.48
C ALA A 289 -2.37 -10.38 -3.82
N GLY A 290 -2.17 -11.47 -3.08
CA GLY A 290 -2.95 -12.71 -3.26
C GLY A 290 -4.43 -12.52 -2.98
N ALA A 291 -4.78 -11.81 -1.91
CA ALA A 291 -6.18 -11.51 -1.55
C ALA A 291 -6.88 -10.63 -2.60
N VAL A 292 -6.19 -9.65 -3.18
CA VAL A 292 -6.73 -8.81 -4.26
C VAL A 292 -6.94 -9.62 -5.54
N PHE A 293 -5.99 -10.49 -5.91
CA PHE A 293 -6.12 -11.35 -7.10
C PHE A 293 -7.26 -12.36 -6.98
N LEU A 294 -7.45 -12.95 -5.79
CA LEU A 294 -8.58 -13.87 -5.53
C LEU A 294 -9.93 -13.15 -5.61
N ARG A 295 -10.01 -11.89 -5.15
CA ARG A 295 -11.24 -11.08 -5.19
C ARG A 295 -11.69 -10.76 -6.62
N GLU A 296 -10.76 -10.55 -7.55
CA GLU A 296 -11.10 -10.16 -8.92
C GLU A 296 -11.43 -11.37 -9.81
N LEU A 297 -10.99 -12.59 -9.45
CA LEU A 297 -11.38 -13.84 -10.11
C LEU A 297 -12.84 -14.24 -9.85
N VAL A 298 -13.45 -13.81 -8.74
CA VAL A 298 -14.84 -14.11 -8.34
C VAL A 298 -15.84 -13.10 -8.94
N LYS A 299 -15.41 -12.30 -9.92
CA LYS A 299 -16.08 -11.05 -10.34
C LYS A 299 -16.48 -11.01 -11.82
N LYS A 300 -16.72 -12.19 -12.40
CA LYS A 300 -17.23 -12.41 -13.76
C LYS A 300 -18.51 -13.24 -13.71
#